data_AF-A0A1J7H3J5-F1
#
_entry.id   AF-A0A1J7H3J5-F1
#
_cell.length_a   1.000
_cell.length_b   1.000
_cell.length_c   1.000
_cell.angle_alpha   90.00
_cell.angle_beta   90.00
_cell.angle_gamma   90.00
#
_symmetry.space_group_name_H-M   'P 1'
#
loop_
_entity.id
_entity.type
_entity.pdbx_description
1 polymer ?
#
loop_
_entity_poly.entity_id
_entity_poly.type
_entity_poly.pdbx_seq_one_letter_code
_entity_poly.pdbx_strand_id
1 'polypeptide(L)'
;NLHGNHDEIDFEFLGTDGPPFILQTNIYAGDSGGREQRIKLQFDPTKDFHNYAILWNKKEIKLLVDKKAIRVYLNKNGARFPKGPMAAEATLWNGDSWASGGKKIDWSKAPFQLHFRGFTIAA
;
A
#
# COMPACT_ATOMS: atom_id res chain seq x y z
N ASN A 1 -2.80 25.89 -5.38
CA ASN A 1 -1.40 25.43 -5.28
C ASN A 1 -1.35 24.09 -4.56
N LEU A 2 -1.45 22.97 -5.28
CA LEU A 2 -1.31 21.62 -4.70
C LEU A 2 -0.02 20.95 -5.23
N HIS A 3 1.09 21.68 -5.14
CA HIS A 3 2.44 21.13 -5.36
C HIS A 3 3.09 21.04 -4.00
N GLY A 4 2.63 20.07 -3.20
CA GLY A 4 3.14 19.83 -1.86
C GLY A 4 4.13 18.69 -1.94
N ASN A 5 5.41 18.98 -1.70
CA ASN A 5 6.55 18.06 -1.64
C ASN A 5 6.30 16.92 -0.63
N HIS A 6 5.41 15.98 -0.96
CA HIS A 6 4.93 14.93 -0.07
C HIS A 6 5.73 13.65 -0.25
N ASP A 7 5.84 12.92 0.85
CA ASP A 7 6.37 11.57 0.91
C ASP A 7 5.21 10.63 1.24
N GLU A 8 5.19 9.43 0.65
CA GLU A 8 4.12 8.43 0.84
C GLU A 8 4.69 7.02 0.66
N ILE A 9 4.15 6.05 1.41
CA ILE A 9 4.54 4.63 1.32
C ILE A 9 3.27 3.79 1.39
N ASP A 10 2.98 3.08 0.31
CA ASP A 10 1.63 2.54 0.10
C ASP A 10 1.56 1.02 0.21
N PHE A 11 0.45 0.59 0.80
CA PHE A 11 -0.18 -0.69 0.53
C PHE A 11 -1.57 -0.43 -0.02
N GLU A 12 -1.84 -0.91 -1.23
CA GLU A 12 -3.13 -0.75 -1.90
C GLU A 12 -3.64 -2.13 -2.33
N PHE A 13 -4.76 -2.57 -1.75
CA PHE A 13 -5.43 -3.80 -2.16
C PHE A 13 -6.36 -3.50 -3.32
N LEU A 14 -6.07 -4.07 -4.48
CA LEU A 14 -6.90 -3.85 -5.67
C LEU A 14 -8.07 -4.85 -5.64
N GLY A 15 -9.30 -4.34 -5.50
CA GLY A 15 -10.51 -5.14 -5.32
C GLY A 15 -10.78 -6.12 -6.47
N THR A 16 -11.36 -7.28 -6.16
CA THR A 16 -11.61 -8.33 -7.15
C THR A 16 -12.82 -9.18 -6.72
N ASP A 17 -13.44 -9.91 -7.66
CA ASP A 17 -14.52 -10.87 -7.38
C ASP A 17 -13.98 -12.24 -6.93
N GLY A 18 -12.65 -12.39 -6.85
CA GLY A 18 -11.96 -13.63 -6.50
C GLY A 18 -10.47 -13.59 -6.88
N PRO A 19 -9.72 -14.67 -6.69
CA PRO A 19 -8.31 -14.70 -7.03
C PRO A 19 -8.06 -14.40 -8.53
N PRO A 20 -6.91 -13.79 -8.88
CA PRO A 20 -5.80 -13.45 -7.98
C PRO A 20 -6.05 -12.19 -7.16
N PHE A 21 -5.71 -12.24 -5.87
CA PHE A 21 -5.70 -11.05 -5.01
C PHE A 21 -4.41 -10.27 -5.24
N ILE A 22 -4.54 -8.99 -5.62
CA ILE A 22 -3.42 -8.13 -5.96
C ILE A 22 -3.20 -7.12 -4.85
N LEU A 23 -1.96 -7.11 -4.35
CA LEU A 23 -1.45 -6.04 -3.50
C LEU A 23 -0.49 -5.19 -4.33
N GLN A 24 -0.79 -3.89 -4.41
CA GLN A 24 0.09 -2.88 -4.96
C GLN A 24 0.86 -2.20 -3.81
N THR A 25 2.11 -1.86 -4.09
CA THR A 25 2.92 -0.99 -3.23
C THR A 25 3.46 0.16 -4.05
N ASN A 26 3.57 1.34 -3.46
CA ASN A 26 4.18 2.51 -4.08
C ASN A 26 5.00 3.29 -3.06
N ILE A 27 5.90 4.14 -3.54
CA ILE A 27 6.74 5.00 -2.71
C ILE A 27 6.86 6.35 -3.40
N TYR A 28 6.31 7.39 -2.81
CA TYR A 28 6.54 8.78 -3.21
C TYR A 28 7.62 9.41 -2.35
N ALA A 29 8.48 10.20 -2.98
CA ALA A 29 9.49 10.99 -2.30
C ALA A 29 9.58 12.37 -2.95
N GLY A 30 9.08 13.39 -2.24
CA GLY A 30 8.90 14.74 -2.76
C GLY A 30 8.12 14.77 -4.08
N ASP A 31 6.86 14.31 -4.05
CA ASP A 31 5.93 14.18 -5.19
C ASP A 31 6.37 13.23 -6.33
N SER A 32 7.59 12.71 -6.29
CA SER A 32 8.05 11.73 -7.27
C SER A 32 7.59 10.36 -6.80
N GLY A 33 6.52 9.84 -7.41
CA GLY A 33 6.06 8.45 -7.28
C GLY A 33 6.39 7.61 -8.51
N GLY A 34 5.41 6.87 -9.03
CA GLY A 34 5.57 6.01 -10.21
C GLY A 34 6.45 4.79 -9.95
N ARG A 35 6.45 4.31 -8.70
CA ARG A 35 7.27 3.18 -8.25
C ARG A 35 6.39 2.01 -7.89
N GLU A 36 5.30 1.80 -8.62
CA GLU A 36 4.33 0.76 -8.35
C GLU A 36 4.98 -0.63 -8.51
N GLN A 37 4.72 -1.51 -7.56
CA GLN A 37 4.96 -2.94 -7.71
C GLN A 37 3.67 -3.68 -7.34
N ARG A 38 3.24 -4.61 -8.19
CA ARG A 38 2.04 -5.42 -7.98
C ARG A 38 2.44 -6.87 -7.78
N ILE A 39 1.96 -7.47 -6.70
CA ILE A 39 2.19 -8.89 -6.40
C ILE A 39 0.88 -9.63 -6.24
N LYS A 40 0.89 -10.92 -6.58
CA LYS A 40 -0.19 -11.85 -6.25
C LYS A 40 0.05 -12.39 -4.85
N LEU A 41 -0.91 -12.19 -3.95
CA LEU A 41 -0.87 -12.82 -2.64
C LEU A 41 -1.02 -14.34 -2.80
N GLN A 42 -0.24 -15.10 -2.02
CA GLN A 42 -0.25 -16.56 -2.03
C GLN A 42 -1.28 -17.14 -1.04
N PHE A 43 -2.18 -16.29 -0.55
CA PHE A 43 -3.26 -16.60 0.39
C PHE A 43 -4.47 -15.75 0.04
N ASP A 44 -5.63 -16.12 0.58
CA ASP A 44 -6.86 -15.33 0.46
C ASP A 44 -6.92 -14.31 1.61
N PRO A 45 -6.65 -13.02 1.36
CA PRO A 45 -6.62 -11.98 2.40
C PRO A 45 -8.01 -11.66 2.97
N THR A 46 -9.08 -12.27 2.44
CA THR A 46 -10.46 -12.05 2.90
C THR A 46 -10.91 -13.07 3.97
N LYS A 47 -10.11 -14.12 4.22
CA LYS A 47 -10.49 -15.24 5.10
C LYS A 47 -9.98 -15.11 6.53
N ASP A 48 -8.84 -14.45 6.72
CA ASP A 48 -8.28 -14.19 8.04
C ASP A 48 -7.44 -12.90 8.00
N PHE A 49 -7.11 -12.38 9.17
CA PHE A 49 -6.23 -11.22 9.29
C PHE A 49 -4.77 -11.62 9.06
N HIS A 50 -4.09 -10.83 8.26
CA HIS A 50 -2.65 -10.90 8.03
C HIS A 50 -1.96 -9.64 8.54
N ASN A 51 -0.67 -9.75 8.86
CA ASN A 51 0.11 -8.60 9.31
C ASN A 51 0.73 -7.88 8.12
N TYR A 52 0.35 -6.62 7.91
CA TYR A 52 0.97 -5.71 6.94
C TYR A 52 1.73 -4.64 7.70
N ALA A 53 3.02 -4.49 7.40
CA ALA A 53 3.89 -3.58 8.15
C ALA A 53 4.82 -2.80 7.23
N ILE A 54 5.07 -1.55 7.60
CA ILE A 54 6.09 -0.69 7.00
C ILE A 54 7.19 -0.52 8.04
N LEU A 55 8.40 -1.01 7.74
CA LEU A 55 9.60 -0.65 8.48
C LEU A 55 10.32 0.44 7.70
N TRP A 56 10.39 1.64 8.25
CA TRP A 56 11.04 2.78 7.61
C TRP A 56 12.10 3.37 8.53
N ASN A 57 13.32 3.48 8.02
CA ASN A 57 14.44 4.13 8.71
C ASN A 57 15.34 4.84 7.70
N LYS A 58 16.41 5.49 8.19
CA LYS A 58 17.34 6.28 7.35
C LYS A 58 18.04 5.48 6.24
N LYS A 59 18.07 4.14 6.33
CA LYS A 59 18.76 3.26 5.37
C LYS A 59 17.80 2.64 4.36
N GLU A 60 16.58 2.31 4.78
CA GLU A 60 15.66 1.54 3.95
C GLU A 60 14.19 1.67 4.35
N ILE A 61 13.32 1.33 3.40
CA ILE A 61 11.92 1.01 3.61
C ILE A 61 11.75 -0.48 3.31
N LYS A 62 11.13 -1.23 4.22
CA LYS A 62 10.65 -2.59 3.97
C LYS A 62 9.14 -2.61 4.10
N LEU A 63 8.47 -3.13 3.08
CA LEU A 63 7.06 -3.48 3.13
C LEU A 63 6.95 -4.98 3.38
N LEU A 64 6.30 -5.35 4.47
CA LEU A 64 6.21 -6.73 4.95
C LEU A 64 4.78 -7.25 4.94
N VAL A 65 4.65 -8.54 4.62
CA VAL A 65 3.44 -9.35 4.79
C VAL A 65 3.82 -10.54 5.66
N ASP A 66 3.18 -10.70 6.82
CA ASP A 66 3.47 -11.74 7.81
C ASP A 66 4.96 -11.88 8.13
N LYS A 67 5.61 -10.75 8.41
CA LYS A 67 7.06 -10.63 8.72
C LYS A 67 7.99 -10.94 7.54
N LYS A 68 7.48 -11.31 6.36
CA LYS A 68 8.29 -11.49 5.14
C LYS A 68 8.31 -10.18 4.36
N ALA A 69 9.51 -9.67 4.08
CA ALA A 69 9.65 -8.50 3.23
C ALA A 69 9.24 -8.87 1.79
N ILE A 70 8.21 -8.20 1.27
CA ILE A 70 7.79 -8.33 -0.13
C ILE A 70 8.47 -7.29 -1.02
N ARG A 71 8.97 -6.21 -0.42
CA ARG A 71 9.69 -5.13 -1.10
C ARG A 71 10.68 -4.49 -0.14
N VAL A 72 11.87 -4.20 -0.67
CA VAL A 72 12.91 -3.41 0.01
C VAL A 72 13.30 -2.25 -0.89
N TYR A 73 13.23 -1.03 -0.37
CA TYR A 73 13.68 0.19 -1.05
C TYR A 73 14.82 0.81 -0.26
N LEU A 74 16.00 0.85 -0.87
CA LEU A 74 17.23 1.29 -0.20
C LEU A 74 17.47 2.78 -0.44
N ASN A 75 17.83 3.50 0.62
CA ASN A 75 18.33 4.86 0.54
C ASN A 75 19.79 4.85 0.05
N LYS A 76 19.97 4.67 -1.26
CA LYS A 76 21.27 4.73 -1.94
C LYS A 76 21.55 6.15 -2.43
N ASN A 77 22.82 6.49 -2.59
CA ASN A 77 23.23 7.78 -3.15
C ASN A 77 22.52 8.06 -4.49
N GLY A 78 21.80 9.19 -4.56
CA GLY A 78 21.07 9.63 -5.74
C GLY A 78 19.59 9.22 -5.81
N ALA A 79 19.10 8.31 -4.94
CA ALA A 79 17.67 8.00 -4.88
C ALA A 79 16.90 9.07 -4.08
N ARG A 80 15.74 9.49 -4.59
CA ARG A 80 14.77 10.21 -3.75
C ARG A 80 14.20 9.24 -2.73
N PHE A 81 14.17 9.64 -1.46
CA PHE A 81 13.79 8.78 -0.35
C PHE A 81 12.95 9.59 0.66
N PRO A 82 11.87 9.02 1.22
CA PRO A 82 11.05 9.65 2.26
C PRO A 82 11.88 10.07 3.46
N LYS A 83 11.80 11.35 3.84
CA LYS A 83 12.59 11.93 4.95
C LYS A 83 11.76 12.78 5.90
N GLY A 84 10.62 13.31 5.46
CA GLY A 84 9.75 14.13 6.28
C GLY A 84 8.93 13.30 7.27
N PRO A 85 8.44 13.90 8.37
CA PRO A 85 7.43 13.25 9.20
C PRO A 85 6.21 12.84 8.37
N MET A 86 5.67 11.65 8.64
CA MET A 86 4.47 11.12 7.98
C MET A 86 3.44 10.67 9.02
N ALA A 87 2.17 10.64 8.62
CA ALA A 87 1.09 10.04 9.39
C ALA A 87 0.72 8.68 8.80
N ALA A 88 0.19 7.79 9.64
CA ALA A 88 -0.44 6.56 9.16
C ALA A 88 -1.89 6.86 8.77
N GLU A 89 -2.29 6.43 7.58
CA GLU A 89 -3.65 6.56 7.07
C GLU A 89 -4.16 5.20 6.57
N ALA A 90 -5.47 4.98 6.70
CA ALA A 90 -6.14 3.80 6.19
C ALA A 90 -7.53 4.19 5.67
N THR A 91 -7.81 3.90 4.41
CA THR A 91 -9.05 4.29 3.74
C THR A 91 -9.64 3.13 2.93
N LEU A 92 -10.94 3.21 2.66
CA LEU A 92 -11.65 2.38 1.69
C LEU A 92 -12.39 3.32 0.75
N TRP A 93 -12.14 3.22 -0.55
CA TRP A 93 -12.65 4.17 -1.53
C TRP A 93 -12.84 3.52 -2.91
N ASN A 94 -13.55 4.20 -3.80
CA ASN A 94 -13.81 3.74 -5.17
C ASN A 94 -12.67 4.14 -6.14
N GLY A 95 -11.88 3.15 -6.58
CA GLY A 95 -10.77 3.31 -7.52
C GLY A 95 -11.08 3.08 -9.01
N ASP A 96 -12.35 3.11 -9.43
CA ASP A 96 -12.82 2.74 -10.79
C ASP A 96 -11.97 3.25 -11.96
N SER A 97 -11.35 4.42 -11.85
CA SER A 97 -10.58 5.03 -12.94
C SER A 97 -9.30 4.27 -13.30
N TRP A 98 -8.76 3.44 -12.40
CA TRP A 98 -7.49 2.74 -12.61
C TRP A 98 -7.35 1.40 -11.88
N ALA A 99 -8.04 1.22 -10.74
CA ALA A 99 -7.95 0.01 -9.95
C ALA A 99 -8.44 -1.20 -10.75
N SER A 100 -7.84 -2.37 -10.51
CA SER A 100 -8.28 -3.64 -11.10
C SER A 100 -8.44 -3.61 -12.63
N GLY A 101 -7.58 -2.85 -13.31
CA GLY A 101 -7.62 -2.68 -14.77
C GLY A 101 -8.75 -1.80 -15.28
N GLY A 102 -9.28 -0.90 -14.43
CA GLY A 102 -10.41 -0.03 -14.77
C GLY A 102 -11.77 -0.72 -14.67
N LYS A 103 -11.83 -1.86 -13.96
CA LYS A 103 -13.10 -2.55 -13.72
C LYS A 103 -13.95 -1.70 -12.77
N LYS A 104 -15.16 -1.38 -13.22
CA LYS A 104 -16.13 -0.64 -12.43
C LYS A 104 -16.68 -1.46 -11.26
N ILE A 105 -16.85 -0.81 -10.13
CA ILE A 105 -17.49 -1.35 -8.95
C ILE A 105 -18.97 -1.66 -9.22
N ASP A 106 -19.42 -2.79 -8.72
CA ASP A 106 -20.84 -3.18 -8.73
C ASP A 106 -21.46 -2.81 -7.38
N TRP A 107 -22.11 -1.65 -7.33
CA TRP A 107 -22.74 -1.14 -6.11
C TRP A 107 -23.88 -2.00 -5.57
N SER A 108 -24.43 -2.94 -6.36
CA SER A 108 -25.43 -3.90 -5.84
C SER A 108 -24.82 -4.87 -4.83
N LYS A 109 -23.49 -5.01 -4.80
CA LYS A 109 -22.75 -5.82 -3.83
C LYS A 109 -22.35 -5.08 -2.56
N ALA A 110 -22.75 -3.80 -2.41
CA ALA A 110 -22.52 -3.05 -1.19
C ALA A 110 -23.29 -3.68 0.01
N PRO A 111 -22.80 -3.53 1.25
CA PRO A 111 -21.62 -2.75 1.64
C PRO A 111 -20.30 -3.49 1.38
N PHE A 112 -19.27 -2.73 0.98
CA PHE A 112 -17.88 -3.19 0.96
C PHE A 112 -17.28 -2.96 2.34
N GLN A 113 -16.68 -4.00 2.92
CA GLN A 113 -16.20 -3.97 4.30
C GLN A 113 -14.70 -4.21 4.36
N LEU A 114 -14.04 -3.44 5.22
CA LEU A 114 -12.62 -3.55 5.53
C LEU A 114 -12.47 -3.59 7.04
N HIS A 115 -11.74 -4.58 7.55
CA HIS A 115 -11.54 -4.78 8.98
C HIS A 115 -10.07 -4.66 9.33
N PHE A 116 -9.76 -3.88 10.35
CA PHE A 116 -8.40 -3.72 10.87
C PHE A 116 -8.35 -4.12 12.35
N ARG A 117 -7.24 -4.73 12.78
CA ARG A 117 -6.94 -5.03 14.19
C ARG A 117 -5.43 -5.02 14.41
N GLY A 118 -5.00 -4.92 15.67
CA GLY A 118 -3.58 -5.07 16.04
C GLY A 118 -2.70 -3.86 15.66
N PHE A 119 -3.25 -2.65 15.69
CA PHE A 119 -2.50 -1.42 15.40
C PHE A 119 -1.28 -1.28 16.30
N THR A 120 -0.11 -1.13 15.68
CA THR A 120 1.17 -0.93 16.36
C THR A 120 1.92 0.19 15.67
N ILE A 121 2.33 1.20 16.44
CA ILE A 121 3.27 2.24 16.02
C ILE A 121 4.45 2.18 16.98
N ALA A 122 5.65 1.99 16.44
CA ALA A 122 6.89 1.95 17.20
C ALA A 122 7.89 2.93 16.55
N ALA A 123 8.60 3.68 17.40
CA ALA A 123 9.62 4.66 17.02
C ALA A 123 11.02 4.14 17.34
#